data_AF-A0A921HZ50-F1
#
_entry.id   AF-A0A921HZ50-F1
#
_cell.length_a   1.000
_cell.length_b   1.000
_cell.length_c   1.000
_cell.angle_alpha   90.00
_cell.angle_beta   90.00
_cell.angle_gamma   90.00
#
_symmetry.space_group_name_H-M   'P 1'
#
loop_
_entity.id
_entity.type
_entity.pdbx_description
1 polymer ?
#
loop_
_entity_poly.entity_id
_entity_poly.type
_entity_poly.pdbx_seq_one_letter_code
_entity_poly.pdbx_strand_id
1 'polypeptide(L)'
;MELSDWFKGFEKGIARLSSEQRAAFFSECSKNCVNGGTLSIYRKLYEDAKGNMDVFFQLANELPGVKGEVVEKGRVYYLTFLECTCHLCKKGYITTPLLCECSRQSVIYSMQNLWKGLKFNITLCHSILQGKRDCKIRIEVI
;
A
#
# COMPACT_ATOMS: atom_id res chain seq x y z
N MET A 1 15.66 -23.28 -16.20
CA MET A 1 14.59 -22.28 -16.01
C MET A 1 14.90 -21.58 -14.72
N GLU A 2 15.23 -20.29 -14.78
CA GLU A 2 15.55 -19.52 -13.58
C GLU A 2 14.27 -19.07 -12.88
N LEU A 3 14.31 -18.87 -11.56
CA LEU A 3 13.15 -18.36 -10.80
C LEU A 3 12.64 -17.03 -11.39
N SER A 4 13.54 -16.19 -11.90
CA SER A 4 13.20 -14.94 -12.59
C SER A 4 12.34 -15.16 -13.85
N ASP A 5 12.49 -16.29 -14.55
CA ASP A 5 11.70 -16.56 -15.76
C ASP A 5 10.22 -16.80 -15.43
N TRP A 6 9.93 -17.39 -14.27
CA TRP A 6 8.57 -17.53 -13.77
C TRP A 6 7.92 -16.16 -13.55
N PHE A 7 8.66 -15.20 -12.96
CA PHE A 7 8.15 -13.86 -12.72
C PHE A 7 7.93 -13.03 -14.00
N LYS A 8 8.69 -13.28 -15.08
CA LYS A 8 8.36 -12.71 -16.40
C LYS A 8 7.01 -13.20 -16.90
N GLY A 9 6.69 -14.49 -16.68
CA GLY A 9 5.38 -15.06 -16.98
C GLY A 9 4.27 -14.45 -16.11
N PHE A 10 4.54 -14.29 -14.82
CA PHE A 10 3.66 -13.60 -13.88
C PHE A 10 3.33 -12.17 -14.33
N GLU A 11 4.33 -11.37 -14.71
CA GLU A 11 4.13 -10.00 -15.21
C GLU A 11 3.24 -9.96 -16.45
N LYS A 12 3.43 -10.89 -17.39
CA LYS A 12 2.55 -11.04 -18.57
C LYS A 12 1.13 -11.43 -18.16
N GLY A 13 0.98 -12.28 -17.16
CA GLY A 13 -0.32 -12.69 -16.62
C GLY A 13 -1.09 -11.50 -16.04
N ILE A 14 -0.50 -10.74 -15.13
CA ILE A 14 -1.15 -9.58 -14.51
C ILE A 14 -1.48 -8.46 -15.52
N ALA A 15 -0.70 -8.33 -16.60
CA ALA A 15 -0.97 -7.38 -17.67
C ALA A 15 -2.24 -7.71 -18.47
N ARG A 16 -2.65 -8.99 -18.51
CA ARG A 16 -3.87 -9.45 -19.20
C ARG A 16 -5.14 -9.29 -18.38
N LEU A 17 -5.03 -9.07 -17.08
CA LEU A 17 -6.16 -8.89 -16.18
C LEU A 17 -6.76 -7.48 -16.31
N SER A 18 -8.07 -7.35 -16.09
CA SER A 18 -8.69 -6.04 -15.87
C SER A 18 -8.21 -5.40 -14.56
N SER A 19 -8.57 -4.13 -14.34
CA SER A 19 -8.33 -3.45 -13.05
C SER A 19 -8.95 -4.21 -11.88
N GLU A 20 -10.19 -4.66 -12.03
CA GLU A 20 -10.97 -5.35 -10.99
C GLU A 20 -10.36 -6.73 -10.70
N GLN A 21 -9.96 -7.44 -11.75
CA GLN A 21 -9.31 -8.75 -11.61
C GLN A 21 -7.94 -8.62 -10.94
N ARG A 22 -7.14 -7.60 -11.29
CA ARG A 22 -5.87 -7.31 -10.59
C ARG A 22 -6.11 -6.97 -9.13
N ALA A 23 -7.11 -6.14 -8.83
CA ALA A 23 -7.46 -5.78 -7.46
C ALA A 23 -7.83 -7.02 -6.63
N ALA A 24 -8.70 -7.88 -7.17
CA ALA A 24 -9.08 -9.14 -6.53
C ALA A 24 -7.87 -10.05 -6.29
N PHE A 25 -7.03 -10.25 -7.32
CA PHE A 25 -5.81 -11.05 -7.23
C PHE A 25 -4.85 -10.52 -6.15
N PHE A 26 -4.52 -9.23 -6.21
CA PHE A 26 -3.57 -8.63 -5.29
C PHE A 26 -4.12 -8.42 -3.87
N SER A 27 -5.44 -8.47 -3.68
CA SER A 27 -6.03 -8.40 -2.34
C SER A 27 -5.49 -9.51 -1.44
N GLU A 28 -5.41 -10.75 -1.92
CA GLU A 28 -4.87 -11.88 -1.15
C GLU A 28 -3.36 -11.74 -0.91
N CYS A 29 -2.59 -11.36 -1.94
CA CYS A 29 -1.16 -11.13 -1.79
C CYS A 29 -0.87 -10.03 -0.75
N SER A 30 -1.66 -8.95 -0.77
CA SER A 30 -1.49 -7.82 0.12
C SER A 30 -1.84 -8.18 1.57
N LYS A 31 -2.90 -8.97 1.81
CA LYS A 31 -3.26 -9.48 3.15
C LYS A 31 -2.12 -10.27 3.76
N ASN A 32 -1.54 -11.19 2.98
CA ASN A 32 -0.40 -11.99 3.43
C ASN A 32 0.81 -11.11 3.78
N CYS A 33 1.14 -10.14 2.91
CA CYS A 33 2.24 -9.20 3.13
C CYS A 33 2.03 -8.35 4.40
N VAL A 34 0.83 -7.79 4.57
CA VAL A 34 0.49 -6.92 5.70
C VAL A 34 0.47 -7.70 7.02
N ASN A 35 -0.14 -8.88 7.04
CA ASN A 35 -0.21 -9.72 8.24
C ASN A 35 1.16 -10.23 8.68
N GLY A 36 2.08 -10.48 7.74
CA GLY A 36 3.44 -10.92 8.03
C GLY A 36 4.41 -9.82 8.46
N GLY A 37 3.99 -8.55 8.49
CA GLY A 37 4.90 -7.45 8.81
C GLY A 37 4.21 -6.14 9.20
N THR A 38 3.70 -5.39 8.23
CA THR A 38 3.31 -3.99 8.41
C THR A 38 2.14 -3.78 9.39
N LEU A 39 1.25 -4.75 9.55
CA LEU A 39 0.04 -4.57 10.37
C LEU A 39 0.35 -4.31 11.84
N SER A 40 1.37 -4.96 12.41
CA SER A 40 1.74 -4.77 13.82
C SER A 40 2.25 -3.34 14.07
N ILE A 41 3.02 -2.79 13.14
CA ILE A 41 3.51 -1.41 13.18
C ILE A 41 2.33 -0.43 13.15
N TYR A 42 1.41 -0.60 12.20
CA TYR A 42 0.25 0.28 12.10
C TYR A 42 -0.73 0.11 13.27
N ARG A 43 -0.85 -1.10 13.86
CA ARG A 43 -1.64 -1.28 15.10
C ARG A 43 -1.05 -0.51 16.27
N LYS A 44 0.27 -0.55 16.45
CA LYS A 44 0.94 0.26 17.48
C LYS A 44 0.68 1.76 17.27
N LEU A 45 0.88 2.26 16.05
CA LEU A 45 0.56 3.67 15.73
C LEU A 45 -0.90 4.02 15.99
N TYR A 46 -1.82 3.11 15.67
CA TYR A 46 -3.25 3.29 15.94
C TYR A 46 -3.54 3.37 17.44
N GLU A 47 -2.91 2.52 18.25
CA GLU A 47 -3.01 2.53 19.72
C GLU A 47 -2.43 3.81 20.32
N ASP A 48 -1.22 4.22 19.89
CA ASP A 48 -0.56 5.45 20.31
C ASP A 48 -1.40 6.69 19.94
N ALA A 49 -2.04 6.66 18.77
CA ALA A 49 -2.99 7.69 18.33
C ALA A 49 -4.37 7.59 18.99
N LYS A 50 -4.63 6.56 19.81
CA LYS A 50 -5.93 6.27 20.44
C LYS A 50 -7.08 6.20 19.40
N GLY A 51 -6.76 5.66 18.23
CA GLY A 51 -7.67 5.55 17.09
C GLY A 51 -7.96 6.87 16.34
N ASN A 52 -7.36 8.00 16.75
CA ASN A 52 -7.49 9.26 16.03
C ASN A 52 -6.67 9.22 14.73
N MET A 53 -7.35 9.40 13.59
CA MET A 53 -6.73 9.24 12.28
C MET A 53 -5.79 10.41 11.92
N ASP A 54 -6.10 11.65 12.32
CA ASP A 54 -5.21 12.80 12.13
C ASP A 54 -3.88 12.59 12.87
N VAL A 55 -3.95 12.15 14.13
CA VAL A 55 -2.78 11.86 14.96
C VAL A 55 -2.02 10.66 14.38
N PHE A 56 -2.71 9.61 13.93
CA PHE A 56 -2.08 8.45 13.30
C PHE A 56 -1.20 8.85 12.10
N PHE A 57 -1.72 9.67 11.18
CA PHE A 57 -0.95 10.11 10.01
C PHE A 57 0.17 11.09 10.37
N GLN A 58 0.03 11.85 11.46
CA GLN A 58 1.14 12.65 11.99
C GLN A 58 2.26 11.77 12.54
N LEU A 59 1.93 10.77 13.38
CA LEU A 59 2.88 9.81 13.95
C LEU A 59 3.55 8.93 12.88
N ALA A 60 2.87 8.65 11.77
CA ALA A 60 3.45 7.90 10.65
C ALA A 60 4.71 8.57 10.06
N ASN A 61 4.93 9.87 10.26
CA ASN A 61 6.16 10.56 9.85
C ASN A 61 7.40 10.15 10.65
N GLU A 62 7.23 9.50 11.80
CA GLU A 62 8.34 8.97 12.60
C GLU A 62 8.84 7.62 12.04
N LEU A 63 8.07 6.98 11.15
CA LEU A 63 8.48 5.74 10.51
C LEU A 63 9.52 6.01 9.41
N PRO A 64 10.65 5.27 9.38
CA PRO A 64 11.64 5.43 8.32
C PRO A 64 11.06 5.21 6.93
N GLY A 65 11.33 6.16 6.02
CA GLY A 65 10.90 6.06 4.62
C GLY A 65 9.41 6.26 4.38
N VAL A 66 8.65 6.71 5.38
CA VAL A 66 7.21 7.00 5.28
C VAL A 66 6.95 8.47 5.59
N LYS A 67 5.98 9.06 4.90
CA LYS A 67 5.40 10.35 5.25
C LYS A 67 3.89 10.26 5.28
N GLY A 68 3.28 10.79 6.34
CA GLY A 68 1.84 10.96 6.46
C GLY A 68 1.46 12.43 6.41
N GLU A 69 0.45 12.77 5.63
CA GLU A 69 -0.07 14.14 5.49
C GLU A 69 -1.56 14.13 5.82
N VAL A 70 -2.00 15.06 6.68
CA VAL A 70 -3.42 15.35 6.91
C VAL A 70 -3.82 16.50 5.99
N VAL A 71 -4.60 16.19 4.95
CA VAL A 71 -5.05 17.16 3.94
C VAL A 71 -6.34 17.84 4.38
N GLU A 72 -7.29 17.04 4.88
CA GLU A 72 -8.55 17.50 5.46
C GLU A 72 -8.79 16.69 6.73
N LYS A 73 -8.84 17.37 7.88
CA LYS A 73 -8.97 16.73 9.20
C LYS A 73 -10.17 15.78 9.24
N GLY A 74 -9.96 14.56 9.71
CA GLY A 74 -11.01 13.55 9.80
C GLY A 74 -11.43 12.93 8.47
N ARG A 75 -10.92 13.38 7.32
CA ARG A 75 -11.45 12.97 6.00
C ARG A 75 -10.40 12.55 4.98
N VAL A 76 -9.39 13.38 4.70
CA VAL A 76 -8.48 13.16 3.56
C VAL A 76 -7.03 13.17 4.02
N TYR A 77 -6.29 12.13 3.62
CA TYR A 77 -4.91 11.92 4.00
C TYR A 77 -4.07 11.48 2.80
N TYR A 78 -2.78 11.75 2.87
CA TYR A 78 -1.79 11.08 2.04
C TYR A 78 -0.86 10.21 2.86
N LEU A 79 -0.57 9.04 2.31
CA LEU A 79 0.52 8.18 2.74
C LEU A 79 1.54 8.09 1.61
N THR A 80 2.77 8.50 1.89
CA THR A 80 3.86 8.51 0.92
C THR A 80 4.98 7.59 1.37
N PHE A 81 5.41 6.69 0.50
CA PHE A 81 6.58 5.82 0.70
C PHE A 81 7.74 6.35 -0.14
N LEU A 82 8.86 6.65 0.51
CA LEU A 82 10.06 7.24 -0.12
C LEU A 82 10.92 6.19 -0.85
N GLU A 83 10.67 4.90 -0.57
CA GLU A 83 11.29 3.79 -1.27
C GLU A 83 10.28 2.65 -1.49
N CYS A 84 10.55 1.77 -2.48
CA CYS A 84 9.73 0.58 -2.68
C CYS A 84 10.19 -0.52 -1.74
N THR A 85 9.32 -0.93 -0.82
CA THR A 85 9.60 -1.98 0.19
C THR A 85 9.19 -3.39 -0.26
N CYS A 86 8.64 -3.53 -1.47
CA CYS A 86 8.21 -4.82 -1.99
C CYS A 86 9.43 -5.73 -2.24
N HIS A 87 9.44 -6.91 -1.61
CA HIS A 87 10.53 -7.88 -1.76
C HIS A 87 10.70 -8.38 -3.20
N LEU A 88 9.61 -8.51 -3.96
CA LEU A 88 9.67 -8.92 -5.37
C LEU A 88 10.38 -7.85 -6.23
N CYS A 89 10.13 -6.58 -5.92
CA CYS A 89 10.83 -5.47 -6.58
C CYS A 89 12.30 -5.37 -6.12
N LYS A 90 12.56 -5.44 -4.80
CA LYS A 90 13.93 -5.34 -4.25
C LYS A 90 14.85 -6.47 -4.76
N LYS A 91 14.29 -7.66 -5.05
CA LYS A 91 15.03 -8.78 -5.65
C LYS A 91 15.12 -8.73 -7.17
N GLY A 92 14.56 -7.72 -7.83
CA GLY A 92 14.57 -7.59 -9.29
C GLY A 92 13.69 -8.61 -10.02
N TYR A 93 12.78 -9.29 -9.32
CA TYR A 93 11.89 -10.28 -9.93
C TYR A 93 10.75 -9.64 -10.72
N ILE A 94 10.27 -8.49 -10.26
CA ILE A 94 9.17 -7.75 -10.89
C ILE A 94 9.58 -6.28 -11.01
N THR A 95 9.31 -5.69 -12.17
CA THR A 95 9.62 -4.30 -12.50
C THR A 95 8.39 -3.53 -12.98
N THR A 96 7.31 -4.23 -13.37
CA THR A 96 6.11 -3.58 -13.88
C THR A 96 5.37 -2.76 -12.81
N PRO A 97 4.91 -1.54 -13.13
CA PRO A 97 4.10 -0.73 -12.21
C PRO A 97 2.75 -1.33 -11.87
N LEU A 98 2.27 -2.33 -12.63
CA LEU A 98 1.02 -3.03 -12.33
C LEU A 98 1.05 -3.74 -10.97
N LEU A 99 2.25 -4.06 -10.46
CA LEU A 99 2.44 -4.58 -9.10
C LEU A 99 1.98 -3.60 -8.02
N CYS A 100 2.00 -2.29 -8.27
CA CYS A 100 1.66 -1.27 -7.27
C CYS A 100 0.19 -1.32 -6.83
N GLU A 101 -0.68 -2.02 -7.56
CA GLU A 101 -2.03 -2.35 -7.08
C GLU A 101 -1.98 -3.16 -5.77
N CYS A 102 -0.97 -4.02 -5.58
CA CYS A 102 -0.74 -4.71 -4.31
C CYS A 102 -0.48 -3.75 -3.15
N SER A 103 0.25 -2.65 -3.39
CA SER A 103 0.45 -1.61 -2.37
C SER A 103 -0.86 -0.90 -2.05
N ARG A 104 -1.68 -0.57 -3.06
CA ARG A 104 -3.01 0.01 -2.84
C ARG A 104 -3.91 -0.92 -2.00
N GLN A 105 -3.96 -2.21 -2.35
CA GLN A 105 -4.70 -3.22 -1.59
C GLN A 105 -4.19 -3.39 -0.15
N SER A 106 -2.87 -3.26 0.06
CA SER A 106 -2.27 -3.32 1.41
C SER A 106 -2.75 -2.19 2.32
N VAL A 107 -2.92 -0.99 1.75
CA VAL A 107 -3.48 0.17 2.47
C VAL A 107 -4.96 -0.04 2.73
N ILE A 108 -5.74 -0.49 1.74
CA ILE A 108 -7.17 -0.82 1.92
C ILE A 108 -7.33 -1.77 3.10
N TYR A 109 -6.61 -2.89 3.10
CA TYR A 109 -6.70 -3.90 4.14
C TYR A 109 -6.29 -3.34 5.51
N SER A 110 -5.21 -2.55 5.57
CA SER A 110 -4.76 -1.93 6.81
C SER A 110 -5.80 -0.97 7.40
N MET A 111 -6.34 -0.06 6.58
CA MET A 111 -7.34 0.91 7.03
C MET A 111 -8.62 0.23 7.52
N GLN A 112 -9.10 -0.79 6.79
CA GLN A 112 -10.28 -1.57 7.19
C GLN A 112 -10.07 -2.38 8.48
N ASN A 113 -8.85 -2.86 8.73
CA ASN A 113 -8.55 -3.60 9.96
C ASN A 113 -8.52 -2.68 11.19
N LEU A 114 -7.99 -1.47 11.04
CA LEU A 114 -7.80 -0.52 12.13
C LEU A 114 -9.09 0.24 12.44
N TRP A 115 -9.81 0.70 11.41
CA TRP A 115 -11.07 1.44 11.54
C TRP A 115 -12.25 0.67 10.93
N LYS A 116 -12.65 -0.43 11.59
CA LYS A 116 -13.68 -1.38 11.11
C LYS A 116 -15.05 -0.77 10.76
N GLY A 117 -15.38 0.40 11.32
CA GLY A 117 -16.65 1.10 11.09
C GLY A 117 -16.61 2.12 9.95
N LEU A 118 -15.44 2.41 9.38
CA LEU A 118 -15.27 3.42 8.36
C LEU A 118 -15.15 2.79 6.97
N LYS A 119 -15.66 3.51 5.98
CA LYS A 119 -15.42 3.19 4.57
C LYS A 119 -14.33 4.11 4.04
N PHE A 120 -13.58 3.59 3.07
CA PHE A 120 -12.46 4.32 2.50
C PHE A 120 -12.46 4.23 0.98
N ASN A 121 -12.19 5.37 0.34
CA ASN A 121 -11.72 5.43 -1.02
C ASN A 121 -10.19 5.55 -1.01
N ILE A 122 -9.51 4.56 -1.62
CA ILE A 122 -8.04 4.49 -1.64
C ILE A 122 -7.56 4.57 -3.08
N THR A 123 -6.78 5.62 -3.38
CA THR A 123 -6.27 5.89 -4.73
C THR A 123 -4.74 5.90 -4.72
N LEU A 124 -4.12 5.06 -5.56
CA LEU A 124 -2.70 5.19 -5.86
C LEU A 124 -2.53 6.40 -6.80
N CYS A 125 -1.97 7.50 -6.31
CA CYS A 125 -1.74 8.70 -7.12
C CYS A 125 -0.61 8.46 -8.11
N HIS A 126 0.51 7.92 -7.62
CA HIS A 126 1.66 7.54 -8.42
C HIS A 126 2.60 6.61 -7.66
N SER A 127 3.57 5.99 -8.36
CA SER A 127 4.56 5.10 -7.75
C SER A 127 5.98 5.21 -8.33
N ILE A 128 6.95 4.71 -7.58
CA ILE A 128 8.36 4.59 -8.00
C ILE A 128 8.48 3.69 -9.25
N LEU A 129 7.70 2.60 -9.32
CA LEU A 129 7.69 1.73 -10.51
C LEU A 129 7.08 2.42 -11.75
N GLN A 130 6.37 3.53 -11.59
CA GLN A 130 5.95 4.41 -12.68
C GLN A 130 7.00 5.50 -13.01
N GLY A 131 8.22 5.40 -12.44
CA GLY A 131 9.31 6.34 -12.66
C GLY A 131 9.23 7.61 -11.80
N LYS A 132 8.42 7.63 -10.73
CA LYS A 132 8.40 8.75 -9.78
C LYS A 132 9.43 8.57 -8.67
N ARG A 133 9.65 9.63 -7.88
CA ARG A 133 10.62 9.62 -6.76
C ARG A 133 10.10 8.91 -5.52
N ASP A 134 8.79 8.79 -5.38
CA ASP A 134 8.10 8.17 -4.25
C ASP A 134 6.81 7.49 -4.71
N CYS A 135 6.15 6.78 -3.80
CA CYS A 135 4.81 6.25 -3.99
C CYS A 135 3.83 7.03 -3.13
N LYS A 136 2.84 7.69 -3.72
CA LYS A 136 1.84 8.49 -3.00
C LYS A 136 0.46 7.86 -3.13
N ILE A 137 -0.18 7.61 -2.00
CA ILE A 137 -1.52 7.04 -1.91
C ILE A 137 -2.44 8.02 -1.20
N ARG A 138 -3.56 8.36 -1.83
CA ARG A 138 -4.66 9.12 -1.22
C ARG A 138 -5.59 8.19 -0.47
N ILE A 139 -5.96 8.61 0.72
CA ILE A 139 -6.88 7.90 1.61
C ILE A 139 -8.00 8.89 1.95
N GLU A 140 -9.23 8.52 1.62
CA GLU A 140 -10.41 9.35 1.87
C GLU A 140 -11.47 8.54 2.62
N VAL A 141 -11.95 9.07 3.73
CA VAL A 141 -13.09 8.53 4.48
C VAL A 141 -14.38 8.92 3.78
N ILE A 142 -15.30 7.95 3.63
CA ILE A 142 -16.62 8.09 2.98
C ILE A 142 -17.75 7.66 3.89
#